data_AF-A0A841FPR3-F1
#
_entry.id   AF-A0A841FPR3-F1
#
_cell.length_a   1.000
_cell.length_b   1.000
_cell.length_c   1.000
_cell.angle_alpha   90.00
_cell.angle_beta   90.00
_cell.angle_gamma   90.00
#
_symmetry.space_group_name_H-M   'P 1'
#
loop_
_entity.id
_entity.type
_entity.pdbx_description
1 polymer ?
#
loop_
_entity_poly.entity_id
_entity_poly.type
_entity_poly.pdbx_seq_one_letter_code
_entity_poly.pdbx_strand_id
1 'polypeptide(L)'
;MDERELNDFETEVLRDLRQRLQNADDVPALDLAEVDSPRRPDVEAALRRLYEGDYIDGFVPDDRDYPVMIESLTSKGEGALRG
;
A
#
# COMPACT_ATOMS: atom_id res chain seq x y z
N MET A 1 -20.46 -4.37 -0.59
CA MET A 1 -19.11 -4.08 -1.12
C MET A 1 -18.63 -5.36 -1.79
N ASP A 2 -18.12 -5.28 -3.02
CA ASP A 2 -17.63 -6.48 -3.73
C ASP A 2 -16.33 -7.00 -3.07
N GLU A 3 -16.32 -8.25 -2.62
CA GLU A 3 -15.13 -8.99 -2.19
C GLU A 3 -14.28 -9.40 -3.41
N ARG A 4 -13.72 -8.43 -4.16
CA ARG A 4 -12.76 -8.76 -5.22
C ARG A 4 -11.42 -9.11 -4.59
N GLU A 5 -10.91 -10.28 -4.94
CA GLU A 5 -9.52 -10.68 -4.64
C GLU A 5 -8.53 -9.70 -5.28
N LEU A 6 -7.35 -9.57 -4.67
CA LEU A 6 -6.27 -8.73 -5.17
C LEU A 6 -5.84 -9.22 -6.56
N ASN A 7 -5.61 -8.29 -7.49
CA ASN A 7 -4.97 -8.64 -8.75
C ASN A 7 -3.45 -8.80 -8.58
N ASP A 8 -2.78 -9.31 -9.62
CA ASP A 8 -1.32 -9.55 -9.61
C ASP A 8 -0.53 -8.28 -9.23
N PHE A 9 -0.93 -7.13 -9.77
CA PHE A 9 -0.26 -5.86 -9.51
C PHE A 9 -0.46 -5.36 -8.07
N GLU A 10 -1.68 -5.44 -7.54
CA GLU A 10 -1.97 -5.10 -6.14
C GLU A 10 -1.20 -6.02 -5.18
N THR A 11 -1.07 -7.30 -5.54
CA THR A 11 -0.27 -8.28 -4.78
C THR A 11 1.23 -7.94 -4.82
N GLU A 12 1.75 -7.51 -5.97
CA GLU A 12 3.13 -7.02 -6.09
C GLU A 12 3.37 -5.78 -5.23
N VAL A 13 2.48 -4.79 -5.27
CA VAL A 13 2.55 -3.57 -4.45
C VAL A 13 2.51 -3.92 -2.96
N LEU A 14 1.61 -4.81 -2.54
CA LEU A 14 1.50 -5.26 -1.16
C LEU A 14 2.77 -6.00 -0.70
N ARG A 15 3.40 -6.78 -1.59
CA ARG A 15 4.65 -7.47 -1.31
C ARG A 15 5.83 -6.50 -1.18
N ASP A 16 5.92 -5.49 -2.05
CA ASP A 16 6.97 -4.46 -1.96
C ASP A 16 6.83 -3.65 -0.66
N LEU A 17 5.60 -3.23 -0.35
CA LEU A 17 5.28 -2.54 0.89
C LEU A 17 5.69 -3.33 2.13
N ARG A 18 5.38 -4.63 2.19
CA ARG A 18 5.78 -5.50 3.31
C ARG A 18 7.30 -5.55 3.50
N GLN A 19 8.07 -5.59 2.42
CA GLN A 19 9.54 -5.60 2.51
C GLN A 19 10.06 -4.28 3.08
N ARG A 20 9.47 -3.15 2.69
CA ARG A 20 9.88 -1.83 3.18
C ARG A 20 9.53 -1.63 4.64
N LEU A 21 8.34 -2.04 5.08
CA LEU A 21 7.91 -1.99 6.49
C LEU A 21 8.73 -2.89 7.43
N GLN A 22 9.48 -3.87 6.91
CA GLN A 22 10.44 -4.61 7.73
C GLN A 22 11.72 -3.81 8.04
N ASN A 23 11.95 -2.71 7.32
CA ASN A 23 13.13 -1.87 7.42
C ASN A 23 12.83 -0.44 7.89
N ALA A 24 11.55 -0.06 7.98
CA ALA A 24 11.08 1.27 8.38
C ALA A 24 9.84 1.15 9.27
N ASP A 25 9.65 2.09 10.19
CA ASP A 25 8.46 2.14 11.06
C ASP A 25 7.17 2.42 10.25
N ASP A 26 7.31 3.21 9.19
CA ASP A 26 6.24 3.59 8.27
C ASP A 26 6.83 3.85 6.87
N VAL A 27 6.00 3.73 5.84
CA VAL A 27 6.39 3.89 4.44
C VAL A 27 5.50 4.92 3.77
N PRO A 28 6.08 6.00 3.19
CA PRO A 28 5.32 6.91 2.34
C PRO A 28 4.75 6.17 1.14
N ALA A 29 3.45 6.36 0.86
CA ALA A 29 2.81 5.84 -0.35
C ALA A 29 3.55 6.29 -1.63
N LEU A 30 4.14 7.50 -1.60
CA LEU A 30 4.96 8.02 -2.69
C LEU A 30 6.30 7.33 -2.86
N ASP A 31 6.85 6.66 -1.85
CA ASP A 31 8.13 5.96 -1.98
C ASP A 31 7.96 4.63 -2.72
N LEU A 32 6.75 4.07 -2.74
CA LEU A 32 6.42 2.85 -3.50
C LEU A 32 6.42 3.09 -5.01
N ALA A 33 6.20 4.33 -5.44
CA ALA A 33 6.43 4.74 -6.81
C ALA A 33 7.78 5.47 -6.89
N GLU A 34 8.60 5.24 -7.91
CA GLU A 34 9.66 6.23 -8.15
C GLU A 34 8.97 7.58 -8.44
N VAL A 35 9.50 8.67 -7.88
CA VAL A 35 8.88 10.03 -7.90
C VAL A 35 8.50 10.50 -9.31
N ASP A 36 9.13 9.92 -10.34
CA ASP A 36 8.92 10.21 -11.77
C ASP A 36 8.55 8.95 -12.61
N SER A 37 7.96 7.94 -11.99
CA SER A 37 7.55 6.71 -12.68
C SER A 37 6.21 6.90 -13.41
N PRO A 38 6.08 6.46 -14.68
CA PRO A 38 4.79 6.46 -15.38
C PRO A 38 3.75 5.54 -14.71
N ARG A 39 4.18 4.62 -13.84
CA ARG A 39 3.31 3.73 -13.07
C ARG A 39 2.82 4.33 -11.75
N ARG A 40 3.25 5.55 -11.39
CA ARG A 40 2.85 6.20 -10.14
C ARG A 40 1.32 6.25 -9.94
N PRO A 41 0.50 6.63 -10.94
CA PRO A 41 -0.96 6.63 -10.76
C PRO A 41 -1.54 5.23 -10.50
N ASP A 42 -0.94 4.19 -11.09
CA ASP A 42 -1.37 2.81 -10.90
C ASP A 42 -1.04 2.33 -9.48
N VAL A 43 0.16 2.64 -8.98
CA VAL A 43 0.58 2.34 -7.60
C VAL A 43 -0.30 3.06 -6.59
N GLU A 44 -0.58 4.36 -6.80
CA GLU A 44 -1.49 5.13 -5.95
C GLU A 44 -2.91 4.53 -5.94
N ALA A 45 -3.42 4.11 -7.11
CA ALA A 45 -4.71 3.44 -7.21
C ALA A 45 -4.72 2.07 -6.50
N ALA A 46 -3.65 1.29 -6.61
CA ALA A 46 -3.49 0.01 -5.93
C ALA A 46 -3.45 0.19 -4.41
N LEU A 47 -2.65 1.14 -3.90
CA LEU A 47 -2.59 1.47 -2.48
C LEU A 47 -3.94 1.91 -1.91
N ARG A 48 -4.66 2.74 -2.66
CA ARG A 48 -6.00 3.14 -2.28
C ARG A 48 -6.94 1.95 -2.14
N ARG A 49 -6.91 1.00 -3.07
CA ARG A 49 -7.73 -0.21 -2.99
C ARG A 49 -7.31 -1.14 -1.86
N LEU A 50 -6.00 -1.25 -1.61
CA LEU A 50 -5.48 -2.02 -0.48
C LEU A 50 -5.97 -1.45 0.86
N TYR A 51 -5.99 -0.12 0.99
CA TYR A 51 -6.51 0.57 2.16
C TYR A 51 -8.03 0.42 2.28
N GLU A 52 -8.80 0.74 1.23
CA GLU A 52 -10.26 0.58 1.19
C GLU A 52 -10.69 -0.89 1.40
N GLY A 53 -9.84 -1.83 1.03
CA GLY A 53 -10.03 -3.26 1.16
C GLY A 53 -9.56 -3.85 2.49
N ASP A 54 -9.12 -3.03 3.45
CA ASP A 54 -8.64 -3.47 4.77
C ASP A 54 -7.43 -4.41 4.70
N TYR A 55 -6.55 -4.24 3.70
CA TYR A 55 -5.30 -5.00 3.56
C TYR A 55 -4.10 -4.30 4.21
N ILE A 56 -4.15 -2.97 4.32
CA ILE A 56 -3.10 -2.14 4.90
C ILE A 56 -3.70 -1.09 5.83
N ASP A 57 -2.97 -0.77 6.89
CA ASP A 57 -3.27 0.36 7.76
C ASP A 57 -2.32 1.51 7.46
N GLY A 58 -2.86 2.72 7.41
CA GLY A 58 -2.10 3.93 7.17
C GLY A 58 -2.87 5.18 7.60
N PHE A 59 -2.16 6.28 7.72
CA PHE A 59 -2.73 7.57 8.08
C PHE A 59 -2.34 8.65 7.07
N VAL A 60 -3.23 9.64 6.93
CA VAL A 60 -2.90 10.89 6.24
C VAL A 60 -2.40 11.84 7.33
N PRO A 61 -1.11 12.23 7.35
CA PRO A 61 -0.65 13.25 8.28
C PRO A 61 -1.47 14.53 8.11
N ASP A 62 -1.78 15.23 9.21
CA ASP A 62 -2.60 16.46 9.22
C ASP A 62 -2.04 17.57 8.30
N ASP A 63 -0.75 17.48 7.99
CA ASP A 63 -0.04 18.36 7.10
C ASP A 63 -0.25 17.92 5.63
N ARG A 64 -1.10 18.65 4.89
CA ARG A 64 -1.56 18.27 3.53
C ARG A 64 -0.44 18.20 2.49
N ASP A 65 0.75 18.66 2.83
CA ASP A 65 1.95 18.60 2.00
C ASP A 65 2.70 17.26 2.15
N TYR A 66 2.32 16.42 3.11
CA TYR A 66 2.95 15.12 3.32
C TYR A 66 2.17 13.97 2.67
N PRO A 67 2.89 12.98 2.09
CA PRO A 67 2.27 11.82 1.50
C PRO A 67 1.52 10.97 2.53
N VAL A 68 0.54 10.19 2.07
CA VAL A 68 -0.10 9.16 2.89
C VAL A 68 0.96 8.21 3.41
N MET A 69 0.97 7.96 4.73
CA MET A 69 1.93 7.09 5.39
C MET A 69 1.27 5.76 5.68
N ILE A 70 1.96 4.67 5.37
CA ILE A 70 1.47 3.31 5.58
C ILE A 70 2.27 2.74 6.74
N GLU A 71 1.59 2.28 7.80
CA GLU A 71 2.22 1.84 9.05
C GLU A 71 2.38 0.32 9.11
N SER A 72 1.40 -0.42 8.58
CA SER A 72 1.43 -1.88 8.69
C SER A 72 0.53 -2.57 7.65
N LEU A 73 0.75 -3.88 7.48
CA LEU A 73 -0.23 -4.75 6.82
C LEU A 73 -1.20 -5.28 7.88
N THR A 74 -2.48 -5.34 7.52
CA THR A 74 -3.49 -5.96 8.39
C THR A 74 -3.34 -7.48 8.37
N SER A 75 -4.08 -8.18 9.25
CA SER A 75 -4.19 -9.65 9.20
C SER A 75 -4.64 -10.16 7.82
N LYS A 76 -5.50 -9.39 7.13
CA LYS A 76 -6.00 -9.71 5.79
C LYS A 76 -4.91 -9.51 4.74
N GLY A 77 -4.14 -8.41 4.82
CA GLY A 77 -2.97 -8.15 3.97
C GLY A 77 -1.92 -9.25 4.06
N GLU A 78 -1.53 -9.61 5.28
CA GLU A 78 -0.57 -10.70 5.51
C GLU A 78 -1.11 -12.05 5.03
N GLY A 79 -2.41 -12.30 5.20
CA GLY A 79 -3.08 -13.50 4.71
C GLY A 79 -3.06 -13.62 3.19
N ALA A 80 -3.31 -12.50 2.49
CA ALA A 80 -3.31 -12.46 1.02
C ALA A 80 -1.93 -12.80 0.41
N LEU A 81 -0.83 -12.54 1.13
CA LEU A 81 0.52 -12.86 0.66
C LEU A 81 0.96 -14.32 0.88
N ARG A 82 0.17 -15.12 1.60
CA ARG A 82 0.46 -16.54 1.90
C ARG A 82 -0.30 -17.53 1.01
N GLY A 83 -1.25 -17.04 0.21
CA GLY A 83 -2.08 -17.82 -0.72
C GLY A 83 -1.32 -18.33 -1.94
#